data_AF-A0A1A7Z8L0-F1
#
_entry.id   AF-A0A1A7Z8L0-F1
#
_cell.length_a   1.000
_cell.length_b   1.000
_cell.length_c   1.000
_cell.angle_alpha   90.00
_cell.angle_beta   90.00
_cell.angle_gamma   90.00
#
_symmetry.space_group_name_H-M   'P 1'
#
loop_
_entity.id
_entity.type
_entity.pdbx_description
1 polymer ?
#
loop_
_entity_poly.entity_id
_entity_poly.type
_entity_poly.pdbx_seq_one_letter_code
_entity_poly.pdbx_strand_id
1 'polypeptide(L)'
;MSADNINGSLSVPLRNALNSIQCIRDRVRDGESNESDGDFNLSNFWDTLNQAVKAVSQEATKLSLAFSRPPLPSLQDAEKLSESILKSLLTLSTVYYWLPKSYGVTLRRQVREATVGVLEGVTQLLEVILSLPLHSLTQEQLTSTGGVWTACDLFAQLPRDNKAALLVVLSAQIGVVKDATEEIEQALAEAQDPFSDILDDGDDDENPRGNQDTYWSEKDRQVIGPCQGLMKASAVCLRKLASAVQANGDINVPQNVAQLDDLADISMEISPGIDDLALCLYPPMDYSGVDSNVSKLAALLRKLLEIISF
;
A
#
# COMPACT_ATOMS: atom_id res chain seq x y z
N MET A 1 5.90 -23.78 -37.49
CA MET A 1 5.85 -24.49 -36.20
C MET A 1 4.88 -23.73 -35.33
N SER A 2 3.67 -24.26 -35.18
CA SER A 2 2.58 -23.59 -34.49
C SER A 2 2.92 -23.43 -33.02
N ALA A 3 2.86 -22.21 -32.52
CA ALA A 3 2.86 -21.95 -31.09
C ALA A 3 1.54 -22.52 -30.56
N ASP A 4 1.60 -23.67 -29.90
CA ASP A 4 0.48 -24.21 -29.14
C ASP A 4 0.32 -23.36 -27.87
N ASN A 5 -0.21 -22.15 -28.05
CA ASN A 5 -0.94 -21.44 -27.00
C ASN A 5 -1.98 -22.39 -26.42
N ILE A 6 -2.35 -22.23 -25.14
CA ILE A 6 -3.42 -23.01 -24.49
C ILE A 6 -4.52 -23.28 -25.50
N ASN A 7 -4.72 -24.56 -25.84
CA ASN A 7 -5.73 -24.98 -26.80
C ASN A 7 -7.04 -24.28 -26.44
N GLY A 8 -7.72 -23.66 -27.41
CA GLY A 8 -8.76 -22.65 -27.12
C GLY A 8 -9.79 -23.08 -26.07
N SER A 9 -10.11 -24.39 -26.01
CA SER A 9 -10.98 -25.01 -25.00
C SER A 9 -10.41 -25.01 -23.57
N LEU A 10 -9.12 -25.27 -23.38
CA LEU A 10 -8.46 -25.30 -22.06
C LEU A 10 -8.33 -23.91 -21.43
N SER A 11 -8.40 -22.84 -22.25
CA SER A 11 -8.33 -21.45 -21.77
C SER A 11 -9.66 -20.97 -21.17
N VAL A 12 -10.78 -21.61 -21.52
CA VAL A 12 -12.12 -21.16 -21.13
C VAL A 12 -12.32 -21.24 -19.61
N PRO A 13 -12.02 -22.37 -18.91
CA PRO A 13 -12.18 -22.43 -17.46
C PRO A 13 -11.35 -21.38 -16.72
N LEU A 14 -10.10 -21.18 -17.14
CA LEU A 14 -9.19 -20.19 -16.55
C LEU A 14 -9.66 -18.75 -16.77
N ARG A 15 -10.18 -18.42 -17.96
CA ARG A 15 -10.77 -17.09 -18.24
C ARG A 15 -12.03 -16.84 -17.42
N ASN A 16 -12.89 -17.84 -17.27
CA ASN A 16 -14.08 -17.73 -16.45
C ASN A 16 -13.73 -17.52 -14.98
N ALA A 17 -12.73 -18.23 -14.47
CA ALA A 17 -12.19 -18.03 -13.13
C ALA A 17 -11.61 -16.62 -12.98
N LEU A 18 -10.78 -16.17 -13.94
CA LEU A 18 -10.20 -14.83 -13.94
C LEU A 18 -11.27 -13.73 -13.83
N ASN A 19 -12.29 -13.77 -14.70
CA ASN A 19 -13.39 -12.80 -14.67
C ASN A 19 -14.14 -12.84 -13.32
N SER A 20 -14.38 -14.03 -12.78
CA SER A 20 -15.06 -14.19 -11.49
C SER A 20 -14.24 -13.61 -10.34
N ILE A 21 -12.92 -13.84 -10.35
CA ILE A 21 -11.98 -13.32 -9.35
C ILE A 21 -11.91 -11.80 -9.40
N GLN A 22 -11.86 -11.21 -10.61
CA GLN A 22 -11.91 -9.77 -10.79
C GLN A 22 -13.22 -9.18 -10.21
N CYS A 23 -14.38 -9.80 -10.46
CA CYS A 23 -15.64 -9.37 -9.83
C CYS A 23 -15.61 -9.48 -8.29
N ILE A 24 -15.02 -10.54 -7.74
CA ILE A 24 -14.88 -10.70 -6.29
C ILE A 24 -13.98 -9.59 -5.73
N ARG A 25 -12.83 -9.33 -6.37
CA ARG A 25 -11.88 -8.27 -5.99
C ARG A 25 -12.56 -6.91 -5.95
N ASP A 26 -13.30 -6.56 -6.99
CA ASP A 26 -13.95 -5.25 -7.09
C ASP A 26 -14.97 -5.08 -5.95
N ARG A 27 -15.78 -6.12 -5.66
CA ARG A 27 -16.68 -6.12 -4.50
C ARG A 27 -15.96 -6.00 -3.16
N VAL A 28 -14.85 -6.71 -2.96
CA VAL A 28 -14.06 -6.61 -1.73
C VAL A 28 -13.46 -5.22 -1.58
N ARG A 29 -13.06 -4.58 -2.69
CA ARG A 29 -12.52 -3.22 -2.71
C ARG A 29 -13.57 -2.18 -2.30
N ASP A 30 -14.82 -2.35 -2.74
CA ASP A 30 -15.95 -1.49 -2.34
C ASP A 30 -16.21 -1.54 -0.82
N GLY A 31 -15.92 -2.68 -0.19
CA GLY A 31 -15.76 -2.77 1.27
C GLY A 31 -17.04 -2.79 2.10
N GLU A 32 -18.21 -2.95 1.47
CA GLU A 32 -19.49 -3.06 2.17
C GLU A 32 -19.44 -4.17 3.24
N SER A 33 -19.90 -3.87 4.45
CA SER A 33 -19.95 -4.86 5.53
C SER A 33 -21.23 -5.67 5.41
N ASN A 34 -21.15 -6.97 5.69
CA ASN A 34 -22.34 -7.69 6.12
C ASN A 34 -22.68 -7.21 7.53
N GLU A 35 -23.89 -6.69 7.74
CA GLU A 35 -24.44 -6.53 9.07
C GLU A 35 -24.65 -7.94 9.64
N SER A 36 -23.83 -8.36 10.61
CA SER A 36 -24.06 -9.58 11.35
C SER A 36 -24.41 -9.25 12.79
N ASP A 37 -25.65 -9.56 13.18
CA ASP A 37 -26.18 -9.48 14.55
C ASP A 37 -25.75 -10.69 15.42
N GLY A 38 -24.77 -11.47 14.98
CA GLY A 38 -24.34 -12.71 15.65
C GLY A 38 -23.15 -12.51 16.60
N ASP A 39 -23.00 -13.43 17.55
CA ASP A 39 -21.83 -13.51 18.44
C ASP A 39 -20.54 -13.74 17.63
N PHE A 40 -19.84 -12.65 17.30
CA PHE A 40 -18.56 -12.71 16.60
C PHE A 40 -17.46 -13.17 17.54
N ASN A 41 -16.69 -14.17 17.11
CA ASN A 41 -15.52 -14.67 17.83
C ASN A 41 -14.22 -14.31 17.09
N LEU A 42 -13.45 -13.40 17.66
CA LEU A 42 -12.21 -12.89 17.06
C LEU A 42 -11.14 -13.98 16.85
N SER A 43 -11.00 -14.93 17.77
CA SER A 43 -10.03 -16.03 17.64
C SER A 43 -10.40 -16.94 16.46
N ASN A 44 -11.67 -17.36 16.40
CA ASN A 44 -12.17 -18.20 15.33
C ASN A 44 -12.06 -17.50 13.96
N PHE A 45 -12.31 -16.19 13.91
CA PHE A 45 -12.09 -15.38 12.72
C PHE A 45 -10.65 -15.48 12.23
N TRP A 46 -9.66 -15.23 13.10
CA TRP A 46 -8.25 -15.27 12.72
C TRP A 46 -7.79 -16.67 12.30
N ASP A 47 -8.22 -17.71 13.02
CA ASP A 47 -7.90 -19.10 12.67
C ASP A 47 -8.48 -19.48 11.30
N THR A 48 -9.74 -19.13 11.04
CA THR A 48 -10.41 -19.42 9.77
C THR A 48 -9.78 -18.62 8.63
N LEU A 49 -9.44 -17.35 8.86
CA LEU A 49 -8.79 -16.51 7.86
C LEU A 49 -7.42 -17.08 7.46
N ASN A 50 -6.60 -17.45 8.45
CA ASN A 50 -5.30 -18.05 8.21
C ASN A 50 -5.40 -19.39 7.44
N GLN A 51 -6.44 -20.20 7.72
CA GLN A 51 -6.69 -21.43 6.96
C GLN A 51 -7.11 -21.13 5.52
N ALA A 52 -7.98 -20.14 5.30
CA ALA A 52 -8.42 -19.74 3.97
C ALA A 52 -7.25 -19.24 3.11
N VAL A 53 -6.37 -18.41 3.68
CA VAL A 53 -5.16 -17.92 2.99
C VAL A 53 -4.21 -19.06 2.63
N LYS A 54 -3.98 -20.02 3.54
CA LYS A 54 -3.17 -21.21 3.25
C LYS A 54 -3.76 -22.04 2.12
N ALA A 55 -5.08 -22.21 2.08
CA ALA A 55 -5.75 -22.91 0.99
C ALA A 55 -5.52 -22.20 -0.36
N VAL A 56 -5.66 -20.87 -0.42
CA VAL A 56 -5.38 -20.10 -1.64
C VAL A 56 -3.95 -20.29 -2.11
N SER A 57 -2.95 -20.18 -1.22
CA SER A 57 -1.54 -20.41 -1.56
C SER A 57 -1.28 -21.80 -2.14
N GLN A 58 -1.90 -22.84 -1.55
CA GLN A 58 -1.79 -24.21 -2.03
C GLN A 58 -2.46 -24.40 -3.40
N GLU A 59 -3.66 -23.86 -3.60
CA GLU A 59 -4.37 -23.95 -4.88
C GLU A 59 -3.64 -23.16 -5.99
N ALA A 60 -3.08 -21.99 -5.69
CA ALA A 60 -2.26 -21.23 -6.63
C ALA A 60 -1.01 -22.02 -7.06
N THR A 61 -0.37 -22.72 -6.11
CA THR A 61 0.78 -23.58 -6.40
C THR A 61 0.40 -24.75 -7.30
N LYS A 62 -0.70 -25.45 -6.99
CA LYS A 62 -1.22 -26.56 -7.82
C LYS A 62 -1.53 -26.10 -9.23
N LEU A 63 -2.23 -24.97 -9.35
CA LEU A 63 -2.60 -24.36 -10.62
C LEU A 63 -1.35 -24.03 -11.44
N SER A 64 -0.38 -23.34 -10.83
CA SER A 64 0.88 -23.01 -11.49
C SER A 64 1.60 -24.28 -11.98
N LEU A 65 1.82 -25.26 -11.11
CA LEU A 65 2.52 -26.49 -11.49
C LEU A 65 1.80 -27.27 -12.61
N ALA A 66 0.47 -27.36 -12.56
CA ALA A 66 -0.33 -28.08 -13.55
C ALA A 66 -0.20 -27.51 -14.97
N PHE A 67 -0.09 -26.18 -15.10
CA PHE A 67 0.06 -25.53 -16.40
C PHE A 67 1.52 -25.26 -16.78
N SER A 68 2.49 -25.66 -15.94
CA SER A 68 3.90 -25.31 -16.18
C SER A 68 4.59 -26.15 -17.25
N ARG A 69 4.23 -27.43 -17.43
CA ARG A 69 4.90 -28.34 -18.36
C ARG A 69 3.93 -29.38 -18.92
N PRO A 70 4.15 -29.87 -20.15
CA PRO A 70 3.40 -31.01 -20.67
C PRO A 70 3.58 -32.29 -19.81
N PRO A 71 2.57 -33.18 -19.78
CA PRO A 71 1.25 -33.02 -20.40
C PRO A 71 0.40 -31.99 -19.63
N LEU A 72 -0.30 -31.14 -20.38
CA LEU A 72 -1.25 -30.20 -19.81
C LEU A 72 -2.45 -30.94 -19.20
N PRO A 73 -3.13 -30.34 -18.22
CA PRO A 73 -4.32 -30.94 -17.62
C PRO A 73 -5.39 -31.20 -18.69
N SER A 74 -6.19 -32.24 -18.47
CA SER A 74 -7.41 -32.45 -19.25
C SER A 74 -8.37 -31.28 -19.05
N LEU A 75 -9.37 -31.12 -19.93
CA LEU A 75 -10.38 -30.08 -19.77
C LEU A 75 -11.10 -30.21 -18.41
N GLN A 76 -11.45 -31.43 -18.02
CA GLN A 76 -12.09 -31.71 -16.75
C GLN A 76 -11.18 -31.36 -15.55
N ASP A 77 -9.88 -31.62 -15.64
CA ASP A 77 -8.94 -31.27 -14.57
C ASP A 77 -8.69 -29.77 -14.52
N ALA A 78 -8.64 -29.09 -15.67
CA ALA A 78 -8.55 -27.64 -15.75
C ALA A 78 -9.79 -26.96 -15.13
N GLU A 79 -10.99 -27.49 -15.37
CA GLU A 79 -12.24 -27.05 -14.72
C GLU A 79 -12.15 -27.22 -13.19
N LYS A 80 -11.76 -28.40 -12.70
CA LYS A 80 -11.61 -28.65 -11.26
C LYS A 80 -10.58 -27.73 -10.60
N LEU A 81 -9.44 -27.51 -11.24
CA LEU A 81 -8.40 -26.59 -10.74
C LEU A 81 -8.93 -25.16 -10.67
N SER A 82 -9.64 -24.72 -11.71
CA SER A 82 -10.27 -23.38 -11.79
C SER A 82 -11.35 -23.19 -10.71
N GLU A 83 -12.20 -24.20 -10.50
CA GLU A 83 -13.21 -24.20 -9.44
C GLU A 83 -12.57 -24.18 -8.04
N SER A 84 -11.51 -24.95 -7.84
CA SER A 84 -10.82 -25.08 -6.55
C SER A 84 -10.19 -23.75 -6.11
N ILE A 85 -9.48 -23.06 -7.02
CA ILE A 85 -8.90 -21.75 -6.72
C ILE A 85 -9.99 -20.70 -6.48
N LEU A 86 -11.05 -20.69 -7.30
CA LEU A 86 -12.17 -19.76 -7.15
C LEU A 86 -12.88 -19.96 -5.81
N LYS A 87 -13.15 -21.21 -5.43
CA LYS A 87 -13.77 -21.56 -4.13
C LYS A 87 -12.92 -21.11 -2.95
N SER A 88 -11.60 -21.27 -3.04
CA SER A 88 -10.67 -20.85 -1.99
C SER A 88 -10.67 -19.33 -1.83
N LEU A 89 -10.65 -18.58 -2.93
CA LEU A 89 -10.73 -17.11 -2.93
C LEU A 89 -12.08 -16.59 -2.45
N LEU A 90 -13.18 -17.24 -2.83
CA LEU A 90 -14.52 -16.92 -2.33
C LEU A 90 -14.59 -17.16 -0.82
N THR A 91 -14.00 -18.24 -0.33
CA THR A 91 -13.93 -18.53 1.11
C THR A 91 -13.14 -17.44 1.84
N LEU A 92 -11.95 -17.09 1.36
CA LEU A 92 -11.14 -16.00 1.90
C LEU A 92 -11.92 -14.68 1.97
N SER A 93 -12.55 -14.31 0.86
CA SER A 93 -13.35 -13.08 0.77
C SER A 93 -14.55 -13.11 1.72
N THR A 94 -15.21 -14.26 1.85
CA THR A 94 -16.34 -14.45 2.78
C THR A 94 -15.90 -14.26 4.22
N VAL A 95 -14.76 -14.84 4.61
CA VAL A 95 -14.21 -14.71 5.97
C VAL A 95 -13.86 -13.25 6.26
N TYR A 96 -13.30 -12.51 5.30
CA TYR A 96 -13.08 -11.06 5.43
C TYR A 96 -14.36 -10.29 5.81
N TYR A 97 -15.51 -10.64 5.21
CA TYR A 97 -16.79 -10.00 5.53
C TYR A 97 -17.34 -10.36 6.91
N TRP A 98 -16.75 -11.34 7.62
CA TRP A 98 -17.14 -11.64 8.99
C TRP A 98 -16.62 -10.61 10.01
N LEU A 99 -15.56 -9.86 9.68
CA LEU A 99 -14.95 -8.90 10.60
C LEU A 99 -15.85 -7.66 10.77
N PRO A 100 -16.46 -7.45 11.96
CA PRO A 100 -17.38 -6.35 12.18
C PRO A 100 -16.64 -5.01 12.26
N LYS A 101 -17.33 -3.93 11.88
CA LYS A 101 -16.79 -2.56 12.01
C LYS A 101 -16.53 -2.16 13.48
N SER A 102 -17.22 -2.77 14.44
CA SER A 102 -17.03 -2.51 15.88
C SER A 102 -15.65 -2.92 16.40
N TYR A 103 -14.93 -3.78 15.68
CA TYR A 103 -13.53 -4.14 15.98
C TYR A 103 -12.52 -3.16 15.37
N GLY A 104 -13.00 -2.11 14.70
CA GLY A 104 -12.19 -1.04 14.12
C GLY A 104 -12.18 -1.04 12.61
N VAL A 105 -12.47 0.13 12.03
CA VAL A 105 -12.44 0.36 10.58
C VAL A 105 -11.01 0.31 10.05
N THR A 106 -10.02 0.74 10.83
CA THR A 106 -8.60 0.71 10.46
C THR A 106 -8.07 -0.71 10.33
N LEU A 107 -8.35 -1.57 11.32
CA LEU A 107 -8.05 -3.00 11.25
C LEU A 107 -8.74 -3.64 10.04
N ARG A 108 -10.03 -3.36 9.88
CA ARG A 108 -10.83 -3.89 8.77
C ARG A 108 -10.27 -3.46 7.40
N ARG A 109 -9.79 -2.23 7.27
CA ARG A 109 -9.13 -1.71 6.07
C ARG A 109 -7.87 -2.51 5.73
N GLN A 110 -7.01 -2.79 6.70
CA GLN A 110 -5.79 -3.57 6.45
C GLN A 110 -6.08 -5.02 6.05
N VAL A 111 -7.07 -5.67 6.69
CA VAL A 111 -7.50 -7.01 6.27
C VAL A 111 -8.10 -7.00 4.86
N ARG A 112 -8.87 -5.96 4.51
CA ARG A 112 -9.40 -5.76 3.15
C ARG A 112 -8.27 -5.66 2.14
N GLU A 113 -7.30 -4.78 2.38
CA GLU A 113 -6.17 -4.53 1.48
C GLU A 113 -5.33 -5.79 1.27
N ALA A 114 -5.04 -6.54 2.33
CA ALA A 114 -4.35 -7.84 2.21
C ALA A 114 -5.16 -8.86 1.40
N THR A 115 -6.50 -8.89 1.58
CA THR A 115 -7.39 -9.77 0.81
C THR A 115 -7.41 -9.38 -0.68
N VAL A 116 -7.48 -8.09 -0.98
CA VAL A 116 -7.38 -7.55 -2.34
C VAL A 116 -6.03 -7.92 -2.96
N GLY A 117 -4.93 -7.77 -2.22
CA GLY A 117 -3.59 -8.14 -2.69
C GLY A 117 -3.48 -9.62 -3.08
N VAL A 118 -4.11 -10.54 -2.34
CA VAL A 118 -4.18 -11.96 -2.71
C VAL A 118 -5.00 -12.17 -3.98
N LEU A 119 -6.15 -11.52 -4.12
CA LEU A 119 -7.00 -11.61 -5.32
C LEU A 119 -6.27 -11.07 -6.56
N GLU A 120 -5.52 -9.97 -6.41
CA GLU A 120 -4.68 -9.39 -7.47
C GLU A 120 -3.52 -10.29 -7.84
N GLY A 121 -2.82 -10.87 -6.86
CA GLY A 121 -1.75 -11.83 -7.12
C GLY A 121 -2.24 -13.04 -7.93
N VAL A 122 -3.40 -13.61 -7.57
CA VAL A 122 -3.96 -14.75 -8.33
C VAL A 122 -4.44 -14.33 -9.72
N THR A 123 -4.98 -13.12 -9.86
CA THR A 123 -5.33 -12.53 -11.16
C THR A 123 -4.09 -12.47 -12.07
N GLN A 124 -2.98 -11.94 -11.56
CA GLN A 124 -1.71 -11.86 -12.30
C GLN A 124 -1.18 -13.26 -12.68
N LEU A 125 -1.24 -14.23 -11.77
CA LEU A 125 -0.85 -15.61 -12.07
C LEU A 125 -1.67 -16.21 -13.22
N LEU A 126 -2.99 -16.03 -13.20
CA LEU A 126 -3.89 -16.51 -14.26
C LEU A 126 -3.60 -15.83 -15.60
N GLU A 127 -3.35 -14.52 -15.60
CA GLU A 127 -2.97 -13.76 -16.81
C GLU A 127 -1.65 -14.26 -17.41
N VAL A 128 -0.65 -14.56 -16.58
CA VAL A 128 0.63 -15.15 -17.01
C VAL A 128 0.42 -16.55 -17.59
N ILE A 129 -0.36 -17.41 -16.92
CA ILE A 129 -0.69 -18.75 -17.45
C ILE A 129 -1.42 -18.62 -18.80
N LEU A 130 -2.35 -17.69 -18.92
CA LEU A 130 -3.16 -17.49 -20.13
C LEU A 130 -2.39 -16.90 -21.33
N SER A 131 -1.29 -16.18 -21.07
CA SER A 131 -0.53 -15.47 -22.09
C SER A 131 0.68 -16.24 -22.63
N LEU A 132 1.21 -17.21 -21.89
CA LEU A 132 2.44 -17.90 -22.24
C LEU A 132 2.21 -19.23 -22.98
N PRO A 133 3.08 -19.59 -23.94
CA PRO A 133 3.09 -20.93 -24.52
C PRO A 133 3.53 -21.94 -23.45
N LEU A 134 2.66 -22.90 -23.13
CA LEU A 134 2.83 -23.82 -22.00
C LEU A 134 3.80 -24.98 -22.31
N HIS A 135 5.03 -24.65 -22.64
CA HIS A 135 6.07 -25.62 -22.96
C HIS A 135 7.04 -25.86 -21.80
N SER A 136 7.21 -24.87 -20.92
CA SER A 136 8.05 -24.97 -19.72
C SER A 136 7.70 -23.91 -18.69
N LEU A 137 7.93 -24.23 -17.41
CA LEU A 137 7.83 -23.29 -16.30
C LEU A 137 8.68 -22.04 -16.60
N THR A 138 8.04 -20.90 -16.77
CA THR A 138 8.72 -19.64 -17.11
C THR A 138 9.11 -18.88 -15.85
N GLN A 139 10.05 -17.95 -16.01
CA GLN A 139 10.42 -17.04 -14.93
C GLN A 139 9.22 -16.17 -14.51
N GLU A 140 8.41 -15.70 -15.47
CA GLU A 140 7.20 -14.92 -15.18
C GLU A 140 6.17 -15.70 -14.36
N GLN A 141 6.02 -17.00 -14.66
CA GLN A 141 5.13 -17.87 -13.90
C GLN A 141 5.65 -18.10 -12.48
N LEU A 142 6.95 -18.30 -12.31
CA LEU A 142 7.58 -18.39 -10.99
C LEU A 142 7.43 -17.09 -10.19
N THR A 143 7.67 -15.95 -10.83
CA THR A 143 7.53 -14.63 -10.21
C THR A 143 6.09 -14.35 -9.80
N SER A 144 5.10 -14.60 -10.67
CA SER A 144 3.68 -14.41 -10.34
C SER A 144 3.19 -15.38 -9.26
N THR A 145 3.64 -16.64 -9.27
CA THR A 145 3.35 -17.60 -8.19
C THR A 145 3.96 -17.13 -6.87
N GLY A 146 5.21 -16.65 -6.89
CA GLY A 146 5.87 -16.06 -5.73
C GLY A 146 5.14 -14.82 -5.20
N GLY A 147 4.61 -13.98 -6.09
CA GLY A 147 3.79 -12.83 -5.71
C GLY A 147 2.53 -13.23 -4.92
N VAL A 148 1.84 -14.30 -5.32
CA VAL A 148 0.72 -14.87 -4.55
C VAL A 148 1.17 -15.31 -3.16
N TRP A 149 2.31 -15.99 -3.06
CA TRP A 149 2.84 -16.43 -1.76
C TRP A 149 3.18 -15.25 -0.86
N THR A 150 3.88 -14.25 -1.38
CA THR A 150 4.18 -13.02 -0.64
C THR A 150 2.90 -12.36 -0.13
N ALA A 151 1.87 -12.22 -0.99
CA ALA A 151 0.58 -11.66 -0.57
C ALA A 151 -0.11 -12.49 0.53
N CYS A 152 -0.01 -13.82 0.46
CA CYS A 152 -0.54 -14.71 1.50
C CYS A 152 0.25 -14.60 2.82
N ASP A 153 1.58 -14.50 2.75
CA ASP A 153 2.45 -14.44 3.92
C ASP A 153 2.26 -13.14 4.73
N LEU A 154 1.78 -12.06 4.10
CA LEU A 154 1.42 -10.81 4.78
C LEU A 154 0.37 -11.01 5.89
N PHE A 155 -0.50 -12.03 5.78
CA PHE A 155 -1.52 -12.30 6.81
C PHE A 155 -0.93 -12.72 8.16
N ALA A 156 0.30 -13.24 8.18
CA ALA A 156 1.01 -13.52 9.43
C ALA A 156 1.37 -12.22 10.18
N GLN A 157 1.61 -11.14 9.44
CA GLN A 157 2.07 -9.84 9.94
C GLN A 157 0.93 -8.86 10.20
N LEU A 158 -0.30 -9.20 9.79
CA LEU A 158 -1.46 -8.33 10.02
C LEU A 158 -1.67 -8.06 11.52
N PRO A 159 -2.02 -6.81 11.89
CA PRO A 159 -2.39 -6.47 13.24
C PRO A 159 -3.60 -7.29 13.69
N ARG A 160 -3.64 -7.66 14.97
CA ARG A 160 -4.72 -8.50 15.53
C ARG A 160 -5.85 -7.70 16.19
N ASP A 161 -5.64 -6.41 16.39
CA ASP A 161 -6.58 -5.46 16.98
C ASP A 161 -6.41 -4.06 16.35
N ASN A 162 -7.38 -3.17 16.61
CA ASN A 162 -7.38 -1.83 16.00
C ASN A 162 -6.25 -0.92 16.49
N LYS A 163 -5.79 -1.12 17.73
CA LYS A 163 -4.67 -0.38 18.30
C LYS A 163 -3.39 -0.69 17.53
N ALA A 164 -3.08 -1.97 17.31
CA ALA A 164 -1.96 -2.40 16.49
C ALA A 164 -2.11 -1.92 15.05
N ALA A 165 -3.33 -1.90 14.51
CA ALA A 165 -3.59 -1.39 13.16
C ALA A 165 -3.27 0.10 13.04
N LEU A 166 -3.69 0.93 13.99
CA LEU A 166 -3.31 2.33 14.05
C LEU A 166 -1.78 2.51 14.13
N LEU A 167 -1.10 1.71 14.96
CA LEU A 167 0.36 1.79 15.07
C LEU A 167 1.07 1.49 13.73
N VAL A 168 0.55 0.55 12.93
CA VAL A 168 1.04 0.30 11.56
C VAL A 168 0.85 1.53 10.68
N VAL A 169 -0.32 2.17 10.72
CA VAL A 169 -0.59 3.41 9.96
C VAL A 169 0.40 4.50 10.36
N LEU A 170 0.56 4.76 11.66
CA LEU A 170 1.48 5.78 12.15
C LEU A 170 2.91 5.51 11.73
N SER A 171 3.36 4.24 11.81
CA SER A 171 4.71 3.87 11.35
C SER A 171 4.91 4.13 9.86
N ALA A 172 3.90 3.85 9.03
CA ALA A 172 3.97 4.11 7.60
C ALA A 172 4.06 5.62 7.31
N GLN A 173 3.23 6.44 7.97
CA GLN A 173 3.27 7.89 7.84
C GLN A 173 4.60 8.49 8.30
N ILE A 174 5.17 7.99 9.41
CA ILE A 174 6.51 8.38 9.87
C ILE A 174 7.57 8.06 8.81
N GLY A 175 7.48 6.89 8.18
CA GLY A 175 8.35 6.49 7.08
C GLY A 175 8.31 7.47 5.92
N VAL A 176 7.11 7.76 5.41
CA VAL A 176 6.93 8.71 4.29
C VAL A 176 7.48 10.09 4.62
N VAL A 177 7.19 10.62 5.82
CA VAL A 177 7.72 11.94 6.23
C VAL A 177 9.25 11.94 6.26
N LYS A 178 9.84 10.85 6.74
CA LYS A 178 11.29 10.68 6.80
C LYS A 178 11.88 10.63 5.39
N ASP A 179 11.32 9.80 4.51
CA ASP A 179 11.79 9.64 3.13
C ASP A 179 11.72 10.97 2.36
N ALA A 180 10.59 11.70 2.43
CA ALA A 180 10.45 13.01 1.79
C ALA A 180 11.42 14.07 2.36
N THR A 181 11.73 13.99 3.67
CA THR A 181 12.73 14.90 4.27
C THR A 181 14.14 14.57 3.77
N GLU A 182 14.49 13.28 3.74
CA GLU A 182 15.79 12.81 3.23
C GLU A 182 15.95 13.12 1.73
N GLU A 183 14.87 13.01 0.95
CA GLU A 183 14.85 13.36 -0.48
C GLU A 183 15.19 14.84 -0.72
N ILE A 184 14.56 15.76 0.02
CA ILE A 184 14.86 17.20 -0.08
C ILE A 184 16.30 17.49 0.39
N GLU A 185 16.77 16.84 1.46
CA GLU A 185 18.15 17.00 1.95
C GLU A 185 19.18 16.53 0.93
N GLN A 186 18.95 15.37 0.31
CA GLN A 186 19.80 14.83 -0.74
C GLN A 186 19.81 15.76 -1.96
N ALA A 187 18.64 16.20 -2.42
CA ALA A 187 18.54 17.09 -3.56
C ALA A 187 19.28 18.42 -3.31
N LEU A 188 19.18 19.00 -2.10
CA LEU A 188 19.91 20.21 -1.72
C LEU A 188 21.44 20.04 -1.72
N ALA A 189 21.92 18.85 -1.34
CA ALA A 189 23.33 18.50 -1.32
C ALA A 189 23.88 18.29 -2.75
N GLU A 190 23.10 17.63 -3.62
CA GLU A 190 23.44 17.41 -5.03
C GLU A 190 23.38 18.71 -5.84
N ALA A 191 22.55 19.68 -5.44
CA ALA A 191 22.44 20.99 -6.06
C ALA A 191 23.61 21.95 -5.73
N GLN A 192 24.63 21.53 -4.98
CA GLN A 192 25.88 22.28 -4.87
C GLN A 192 26.69 22.11 -6.17
N ASP A 193 26.81 23.19 -6.95
CA ASP A 193 27.56 23.23 -8.21
C ASP A 193 29.04 22.85 -7.97
N PRO A 194 29.54 21.71 -8.50
CA PRO A 194 30.94 21.31 -8.37
C PRO A 194 31.93 22.29 -9.02
N PHE A 195 31.43 23.24 -9.82
CA PHE A 195 32.20 24.24 -10.54
C PHE A 195 31.99 25.68 -10.02
N SER A 196 31.33 25.87 -8.87
CA SER A 196 31.14 27.21 -8.29
C SER A 196 32.46 27.93 -7.99
N ASP A 197 33.53 27.16 -7.72
CA ASP A 197 34.86 27.68 -7.37
C ASP A 197 35.81 27.86 -8.57
N ILE A 198 35.39 27.54 -9.81
CA ILE A 198 36.29 27.48 -10.98
C ILE A 198 36.24 28.74 -11.86
N LEU A 199 35.30 29.67 -11.63
CA LEU A 199 35.12 30.84 -12.50
C LEU A 199 34.95 32.14 -11.70
N ASP A 200 36.03 32.62 -11.09
CA ASP A 200 36.15 34.01 -10.60
C ASP A 200 37.42 34.71 -11.12
N ASP A 201 37.89 34.33 -12.32
CA ASP A 201 39.00 35.02 -12.99
C ASP A 201 38.61 35.26 -14.46
N GLY A 202 37.84 36.32 -14.72
CA GLY A 202 37.65 36.82 -16.08
C GLY A 202 36.40 37.66 -16.25
N ASP A 203 36.57 38.97 -16.21
CA ASP A 203 35.64 39.97 -16.75
C ASP A 203 35.08 39.53 -18.12
N ASP A 204 33.80 39.19 -18.19
CA ASP A 204 32.96 39.58 -19.33
C ASP A 204 31.46 39.51 -18.98
N ASP A 205 30.80 40.59 -19.35
CA ASP A 205 29.41 40.96 -19.12
C ASP A 205 28.38 39.97 -19.70
N GLU A 206 27.21 39.94 -19.06
CA GLU A 206 25.92 39.62 -19.67
C GLU A 206 25.69 38.23 -20.31
N ASN A 207 25.77 37.17 -19.50
CA ASN A 207 24.84 36.04 -19.68
C ASN A 207 24.39 35.52 -18.31
N PRO A 208 23.28 36.03 -17.74
CA PRO A 208 22.67 35.35 -16.60
C PRO A 208 22.35 33.94 -17.08
N ARG A 209 22.99 32.91 -16.50
CA ARG A 209 22.77 31.50 -16.85
C ARG A 209 21.27 31.32 -17.07
N GLY A 210 20.85 31.08 -18.32
CA GLY A 210 19.44 31.13 -18.77
C GLY A 210 18.57 29.98 -18.25
N ASN A 211 18.89 29.48 -17.06
CA ASN A 211 18.35 28.29 -16.42
C ASN A 211 18.07 28.54 -14.93
N GLN A 212 17.77 29.79 -14.54
CA GLN A 212 17.45 30.18 -13.15
C GLN A 212 16.31 29.34 -12.55
N ASP A 213 15.40 28.86 -13.39
CA ASP A 213 14.26 28.02 -12.97
C ASP A 213 14.66 26.58 -12.57
N THR A 214 15.94 26.21 -12.73
CA THR A 214 16.42 24.82 -12.48
C THR A 214 17.22 24.70 -11.20
N TYR A 215 17.51 25.82 -10.52
CA TYR A 215 18.34 25.85 -9.32
C TYR A 215 17.65 26.59 -8.19
N TRP A 216 17.91 26.15 -6.96
CA TRP A 216 17.52 26.90 -5.77
C TRP A 216 18.36 28.16 -5.62
N SER A 217 17.69 29.31 -5.61
CA SER A 217 18.25 30.57 -5.18
C SER A 217 18.53 30.59 -3.68
N GLU A 218 19.32 31.56 -3.21
CA GLU A 218 19.54 31.76 -1.78
C GLU A 218 18.24 32.04 -1.02
N LYS A 219 17.29 32.74 -1.66
CA LYS A 219 15.96 32.98 -1.11
C LYS A 219 15.18 31.68 -0.95
N ASP A 220 15.26 30.78 -1.92
CA ASP A 220 14.61 29.47 -1.83
C ASP A 220 15.20 28.65 -0.68
N ARG A 221 16.54 28.62 -0.54
CA ARG A 221 17.24 27.92 0.54
C ARG A 221 16.81 28.42 1.94
N GLN A 222 16.57 29.73 2.08
CA GLN A 222 16.05 30.31 3.33
C GLN A 222 14.63 29.85 3.67
N VAL A 223 13.80 29.52 2.67
CA VAL A 223 12.43 29.02 2.87
C VAL A 223 12.41 27.51 3.14
N ILE A 224 13.30 26.75 2.51
CA ILE A 224 13.33 25.28 2.65
C ILE A 224 13.64 24.86 4.09
N GLY A 225 14.60 25.52 4.76
CA GLY A 225 14.98 25.17 6.13
C GLY A 225 13.81 25.12 7.12
N PRO A 226 12.99 26.18 7.23
CA PRO A 226 11.75 26.16 8.02
C PRO A 226 10.75 25.08 7.60
N CYS A 227 10.58 24.83 6.29
CA CYS A 227 9.67 23.80 5.78
C CYS A 227 10.11 22.39 6.19
N GLN A 228 11.41 22.08 6.06
CA GLN A 228 11.99 20.84 6.59
C GLN A 228 11.82 20.73 8.10
N GLY A 229 11.93 21.84 8.83
CA GLY A 229 11.63 21.89 10.26
C GLY A 229 10.20 21.44 10.58
N LEU A 230 9.21 21.88 9.80
CA LEU A 230 7.82 21.47 9.92
C LEU A 230 7.60 20.01 9.54
N MET A 231 8.22 19.52 8.45
CA MET A 231 8.18 18.11 8.06
C MET A 231 8.74 17.22 9.19
N LYS A 232 9.92 17.56 9.73
CA LYS A 232 10.52 16.87 10.88
C LYS A 232 9.63 16.92 12.12
N ALA A 233 8.99 18.06 12.39
CA ALA A 233 8.02 18.19 13.48
C ALA A 233 6.82 17.26 13.29
N SER A 234 6.36 17.05 12.06
CA SER A 234 5.29 16.10 11.73
C SER A 234 5.66 14.67 12.14
N ALA A 235 6.87 14.21 11.80
CA ALA A 235 7.38 12.90 12.22
C ALA A 235 7.52 12.79 13.75
N VAL A 236 7.88 13.86 14.45
CA VAL A 236 7.91 13.88 15.93
C VAL A 236 6.50 13.76 16.51
N CYS A 237 5.52 14.48 15.96
CA CYS A 237 4.13 14.43 16.42
C CYS A 237 3.54 13.02 16.25
N LEU A 238 3.74 12.40 15.08
CA LEU A 238 3.33 11.02 14.82
C LEU A 238 4.00 10.02 15.77
N ARG A 239 5.29 10.17 16.07
CA ARG A 239 5.98 9.32 17.07
C ARG A 239 5.43 9.48 18.48
N LYS A 240 5.11 10.70 18.88
CA LYS A 240 4.45 10.97 20.17
C LYS A 240 3.06 10.34 20.22
N LEU A 241 2.28 10.47 19.14
CA LEU A 241 0.98 9.80 19.02
C LEU A 241 1.12 8.29 19.14
N ALA A 242 2.07 7.67 18.42
CA ALA A 242 2.31 6.25 18.48
C ALA A 242 2.65 5.79 19.91
N SER A 243 3.48 6.55 20.62
CA SER A 243 3.83 6.27 22.02
C SER A 243 2.62 6.41 22.95
N ALA A 244 1.78 7.44 22.77
CA ALA A 244 0.56 7.64 23.54
C ALA A 244 -0.47 6.53 23.30
N VAL A 245 -0.69 6.14 22.04
CA VAL A 245 -1.56 5.02 21.66
C VAL A 245 -1.03 3.72 22.25
N GLN A 246 0.28 3.47 22.18
CA GLN A 246 0.88 2.27 22.75
C GLN A 246 0.67 2.18 24.26
N ALA A 247 0.83 3.28 24.99
CA ALA A 247 0.64 3.34 26.44
C ALA A 247 -0.84 3.28 26.86
N ASN A 248 -1.71 4.03 26.18
CA ASN A 248 -3.04 4.37 26.67
C ASN A 248 -4.20 3.87 25.80
N GLY A 249 -3.92 3.39 24.58
CA GLY A 249 -4.96 2.95 23.64
C GLY A 249 -5.76 1.78 24.21
N ASP A 250 -7.08 1.94 24.23
CA ASP A 250 -8.06 0.96 24.71
C ASP A 250 -8.96 0.48 23.56
N ILE A 251 -9.21 -0.83 23.51
CA ILE A 251 -10.00 -1.51 22.48
C ILE A 251 -11.23 -2.21 23.05
N ASN A 252 -11.47 -2.10 24.37
CA ASN A 252 -12.58 -2.81 25.03
C ASN A 252 -13.92 -2.07 24.89
N VAL A 253 -13.87 -0.76 24.63
CA VAL A 253 -15.06 0.09 24.49
C VAL A 253 -15.20 0.54 23.04
N PRO A 254 -16.38 0.35 22.39
CA PRO A 254 -16.58 0.75 20.99
C PRO A 254 -16.27 2.23 20.70
N GLN A 255 -16.54 3.12 21.66
CA GLN A 255 -16.22 4.53 21.54
C GLN A 255 -14.70 4.79 21.46
N ASN A 256 -13.90 4.04 22.24
CA ASN A 256 -12.44 4.15 22.20
C ASN A 256 -11.90 3.59 20.88
N VAL A 257 -12.49 2.51 20.35
CA VAL A 257 -12.16 1.97 19.02
C VAL A 257 -12.41 3.01 17.93
N ALA A 258 -13.55 3.71 17.97
CA ALA A 258 -13.87 4.77 17.02
C ALA A 258 -12.89 5.96 17.11
N GLN A 259 -12.47 6.36 18.32
CA GLN A 259 -11.43 7.38 18.48
C GLN A 259 -10.08 6.97 17.87
N LEU A 260 -9.72 5.69 17.95
CA LEU A 260 -8.51 5.17 17.29
C LEU A 260 -8.65 5.22 15.76
N ASP A 261 -9.85 5.01 15.22
CA ASP A 261 -10.12 5.17 13.79
C ASP A 261 -10.04 6.63 13.36
N ASP A 262 -10.61 7.57 14.12
CA ASP A 262 -10.51 9.01 13.85
C ASP A 262 -9.03 9.48 13.83
N LEU A 263 -8.22 8.96 14.76
CA LEU A 263 -6.78 9.20 14.81
C LEU A 263 -6.07 8.64 13.57
N ALA A 264 -6.47 7.45 13.09
CA ALA A 264 -5.89 6.87 11.87
C ALA A 264 -6.20 7.74 10.65
N ASP A 265 -7.45 8.17 10.51
CA ASP A 265 -7.88 8.96 9.35
C ASP A 265 -7.19 10.33 9.30
N ILE A 266 -7.11 11.04 10.44
CA ILE A 266 -6.36 12.31 10.52
C ILE A 266 -4.87 12.10 10.22
N SER A 267 -4.28 11.00 10.72
CA SER A 267 -2.85 10.73 10.53
C SER A 267 -2.52 10.45 9.07
N MET A 268 -3.42 9.85 8.30
CA MET A 268 -3.22 9.59 6.86
C MET A 268 -3.25 10.86 6.00
N GLU A 269 -3.81 11.97 6.50
CA GLU A 269 -3.77 13.27 5.79
C GLU A 269 -2.38 13.91 5.85
N ILE A 270 -1.48 13.42 6.71
CA ILE A 270 -0.12 13.99 6.86
C ILE A 270 0.73 13.67 5.64
N SER A 271 0.78 12.42 5.17
CA SER A 271 1.60 12.06 3.99
C SER A 271 1.28 12.91 2.75
N PRO A 272 0.02 13.04 2.30
CA PRO A 272 -0.29 13.93 1.17
C PRO A 272 0.12 15.39 1.41
N GLY A 273 -0.08 15.90 2.63
CA GLY A 273 0.35 17.27 2.96
C GLY A 273 1.87 17.46 2.95
N ILE A 274 2.63 16.41 3.26
CA ILE A 274 4.10 16.40 3.16
C ILE A 274 4.52 16.35 1.70
N ASP A 275 3.92 15.48 0.89
CA ASP A 275 4.22 15.35 -0.54
C ASP A 275 3.91 16.65 -1.29
N ASP A 276 2.73 17.24 -1.05
CA ASP A 276 2.31 18.51 -1.64
C ASP A 276 3.27 19.65 -1.26
N LEU A 277 3.76 19.67 -0.01
CA LEU A 277 4.75 20.64 0.43
C LEU A 277 6.10 20.39 -0.26
N ALA A 278 6.58 19.15 -0.28
CA ALA A 278 7.86 18.79 -0.88
C ALA A 278 7.91 19.15 -2.38
N LEU A 279 6.83 18.88 -3.12
CA LEU A 279 6.70 19.24 -4.53
C LEU A 279 6.82 20.76 -4.75
N CYS A 280 6.23 21.58 -3.89
CA CYS A 280 6.33 23.04 -4.00
C CYS A 280 7.72 23.58 -3.72
N LEU A 281 8.58 22.79 -3.04
CA LEU A 281 9.93 23.20 -2.70
C LEU A 281 10.91 23.02 -3.87
N TYR A 282 10.62 22.21 -4.89
CA TYR A 282 11.53 22.04 -6.03
C TYR A 282 11.55 23.28 -6.96
N PRO A 283 12.66 23.56 -7.65
CA PRO A 283 12.73 24.65 -8.61
C PRO A 283 11.84 24.40 -9.85
N PRO A 284 11.20 25.45 -10.42
CA PRO A 284 11.07 26.79 -9.84
C PRO A 284 10.10 26.76 -8.65
N MET A 285 10.53 27.29 -7.50
CA MET A 285 9.77 27.17 -6.25
C MET A 285 8.44 27.91 -6.30
N ASP A 286 7.35 27.20 -5.96
CA ASP A 286 6.02 27.80 -5.81
C ASP A 286 5.82 28.34 -4.39
N TYR A 287 6.23 29.59 -4.17
CA TYR A 287 6.06 30.27 -2.88
C TYR A 287 4.60 30.31 -2.39
N SER A 288 3.63 30.39 -3.31
CA SER A 288 2.21 30.44 -2.95
C SER A 288 1.69 29.08 -2.51
N GLY A 289 2.11 28.03 -3.21
CA GLY A 289 1.88 26.63 -2.83
C GLY A 289 2.54 26.29 -1.49
N VAL A 290 3.79 26.73 -1.28
CA VAL A 290 4.50 26.56 0.00
C VAL A 290 3.70 27.17 1.14
N ASP A 291 3.30 28.45 1.05
CA ASP A 291 2.54 29.11 2.13
C ASP A 291 1.21 28.42 2.44
N SER A 292 0.48 28.01 1.38
CA SER A 292 -0.77 27.27 1.54
C SER A 292 -0.56 25.91 2.19
N ASN A 293 0.44 25.14 1.76
CA ASN A 293 0.65 23.76 2.20
C ASN A 293 1.28 23.73 3.61
N VAL A 294 2.18 24.65 3.94
CA VAL A 294 2.67 24.87 5.30
C VAL A 294 1.51 25.17 6.26
N SER A 295 0.61 26.07 5.88
CA SER A 295 -0.54 26.45 6.72
C SER A 295 -1.48 25.27 6.97
N LYS A 296 -1.79 24.48 5.94
CA LYS A 296 -2.61 23.27 6.04
C LYS A 296 -1.95 22.22 6.93
N LEU A 297 -0.68 21.89 6.68
CA LEU A 297 0.06 20.90 7.45
C LEU A 297 0.16 21.32 8.93
N ALA A 298 0.47 22.59 9.20
CA ALA A 298 0.52 23.10 10.58
C ALA A 298 -0.84 23.00 11.29
N ALA A 299 -1.96 23.25 10.58
CA ALA A 299 -3.30 23.07 11.14
C ALA A 299 -3.61 21.60 11.45
N LEU A 300 -3.23 20.68 10.57
CA LEU A 300 -3.38 19.23 10.79
C LEU A 300 -2.57 18.76 12.01
N LEU A 301 -1.32 19.19 12.14
CA LEU A 301 -0.49 18.84 13.30
C LEU A 301 -1.07 19.38 14.61
N ARG A 302 -1.62 20.60 14.60
CA ARG A 302 -2.30 21.16 15.78
C ARG A 302 -3.50 20.31 16.18
N LYS A 303 -4.36 19.94 15.22
CA LYS A 303 -5.52 19.06 15.46
C LYS A 303 -5.08 17.73 16.06
N LEU A 304 -4.01 17.13 15.55
CA LEU A 304 -3.47 15.86 16.04
C LEU A 304 -2.92 15.99 17.48
N LEU A 305 -2.22 17.08 17.78
CA LEU A 305 -1.70 17.36 19.13
C LEU A 305 -2.79 17.65 20.16
N GLU A 306 -3.88 18.31 19.75
CA GLU A 306 -5.04 18.55 20.61
C GLU A 306 -5.69 17.24 21.07
N ILE A 307 -5.74 16.23 20.19
CA ILE A 307 -6.30 14.92 20.53
C ILE A 307 -5.39 14.14 21.49
N ILE A 308 -4.07 14.34 21.43
CA ILE A 308 -3.07 13.66 22.29
C ILE A 308 -2.93 14.31 23.68
N SER A 309 -3.33 15.58 23.82
CA SER A 309 -3.08 16.37 25.03
C SER A 309 -4.15 16.21 26.13
N PHE A 310 -5.02 15.20 26.00
CA PHE A 310 -5.98 14.73 27.01
C PHE A 310 -5.59 13.35 27.53
#